data_AF-A0A168DDH2-F1
#
_entry.id   AF-A0A168DDH2-F1
#
_cell.length_a   1.000
_cell.length_b   1.000
_cell.length_c   1.000
_cell.angle_alpha   90.00
_cell.angle_beta   90.00
_cell.angle_gamma   90.00
#
_symmetry.space_group_name_H-M   'P 1'
#
loop_
_entity.id
_entity.type
_entity.pdbx_description
1 polymer ?
#
loop_
_entity_poly.entity_id
_entity_poly.type
_entity_poly.pdbx_seq_one_letter_code
_entity_poly.pdbx_strand_id
1 'polypeptide(L)'
;MNLSFAHNGRLRYDEAHGVLICVKCRYAVQKSAVESHLLRHKVYRGERRTLLAAITRLHLAEPDEVRVPSGHGGLLPAPVEGLAIIPGYRCAADGCEALCASDKRMRRHWSEVHGTTDRPPAAMATEAHLQTFFRGTKLKYFQVLRVDDPAPLPLPSSGISTPSSHTPSSAATAEAGPQDAASDAVVSERPAAAAAAPPPLLVEMETLQYFHHFASATSLTLPTSLDKGTAYWQTDTVARALQARWLMCMVLAVAATHKCAEERDPEARRMHHDRAAQFQAELSSTWLAQTSVVQGPTLDRCAQLRCVLGLCQITGLSSAPGSEVERLEWSLLTSAIRGCRDPSIALLMTLCPSPAPTPIPVPAESRVLAAGVPNKAPPTLLKSLRELPFRMVVALSKPDSHEDLVAVVSAIEILTDCYVVSHAADDDDGAAAWLGLECWLRELPPHFNAMIERQAPAALIVLAHWCQLVRRAETYFWFLRGLGDKVVRGILNQVPDDASIRELIEACRGSLEE
;
A
#
# COMPACT_ATOMS: atom_id res chain seq x y z
N MET A 1 -13.53 35.71 11.68
CA MET A 1 -13.46 36.24 10.29
C MET A 1 -12.95 35.14 9.36
N ASN A 2 -13.74 34.63 8.40
CA ASN A 2 -13.29 33.58 7.47
C ASN A 2 -12.44 34.18 6.35
N LEU A 3 -11.15 34.35 6.60
CA LEU A 3 -10.19 34.72 5.57
C LEU A 3 -9.73 33.44 4.87
N SER A 4 -10.30 33.16 3.70
CA SER A 4 -9.84 32.09 2.82
C SER A 4 -8.63 32.59 2.03
N PHE A 5 -7.50 31.94 2.23
CA PHE A 5 -6.25 32.31 1.57
C PHE A 5 -5.84 31.25 0.52
N ALA A 6 -5.23 31.74 -0.57
CA ALA A 6 -4.91 31.02 -1.82
C ALA A 6 -6.15 30.68 -2.67
N HIS A 7 -5.97 30.55 -4.00
CA HIS A 7 -7.04 30.33 -5.00
C HIS A 7 -7.93 29.08 -4.77
N ASN A 8 -7.70 28.32 -3.69
CA ASN A 8 -8.43 27.11 -3.29
C ASN A 8 -8.70 27.02 -1.76
N GLY A 9 -8.66 28.12 -1.00
CA GLY A 9 -9.14 28.16 0.40
C GLY A 9 -8.40 27.26 1.40
N ARG A 10 -7.06 27.19 1.36
CA ARG A 10 -6.29 26.17 2.09
C ARG A 10 -5.95 26.50 3.54
N LEU A 11 -5.99 27.77 3.95
CA LEU A 11 -5.67 28.22 5.30
C LEU A 11 -6.84 29.00 5.90
N ARG A 12 -7.21 28.67 7.15
CA ARG A 12 -8.30 29.27 7.93
C ARG A 12 -7.72 29.83 9.22
N TYR A 13 -7.91 31.12 9.48
CA TYR A 13 -7.55 31.71 10.77
C TYR A 13 -8.70 31.53 11.76
N ASP A 14 -8.41 30.87 12.87
CA ASP A 14 -9.35 30.68 13.97
C ASP A 14 -9.01 31.67 15.09
N GLU A 15 -9.79 32.75 15.14
CA GLU A 15 -9.57 33.89 16.03
C GLU A 15 -9.78 33.53 17.51
N ALA A 16 -10.70 32.60 17.80
CA ALA A 16 -11.00 32.17 19.17
C ALA A 16 -9.80 31.50 19.85
N HIS A 17 -8.97 30.78 19.09
CA HIS A 17 -7.79 30.09 19.60
C HIS A 17 -6.47 30.74 19.15
N GLY A 18 -6.52 31.78 18.30
CA GLY A 18 -5.35 32.46 17.76
C GLY A 18 -4.48 31.55 16.89
N VAL A 19 -5.08 30.63 16.12
CA VAL A 19 -4.34 29.63 15.34
C VAL A 19 -4.65 29.69 13.85
N LEU A 20 -3.65 29.35 13.02
CA LEU A 20 -3.81 29.26 11.58
C LEU A 20 -3.94 27.79 11.16
N ILE A 21 -5.15 27.35 10.79
CA ILE A 21 -5.46 25.95 10.46
C ILE A 21 -5.31 25.73 8.96
N CYS A 22 -4.49 24.75 8.57
CA CYS A 22 -4.48 24.27 7.19
C CYS A 22 -5.58 23.23 7.00
N VAL A 23 -6.60 23.59 6.22
CA VAL A 23 -7.77 22.72 5.97
C VAL A 23 -7.37 21.45 5.23
N LYS A 24 -6.37 21.54 4.33
CA LYS A 24 -5.84 20.37 3.61
C LYS A 24 -5.09 19.40 4.53
N CYS A 25 -4.27 19.93 5.43
CA CYS A 25 -3.46 19.11 6.35
C CYS A 25 -4.20 18.72 7.64
N ARG A 26 -5.31 19.41 7.94
CA ARG A 26 -6.16 19.26 9.12
C ARG A 26 -5.45 19.45 10.46
N TYR A 27 -4.52 20.41 10.52
CA TYR A 27 -3.84 20.84 11.74
C TYR A 27 -3.46 22.34 11.68
N ALA A 28 -3.22 22.95 12.83
CA ALA A 28 -2.74 24.32 13.01
C ALA A 28 -1.23 24.44 12.73
N VAL A 29 -0.87 25.44 11.94
CA VAL A 29 0.50 25.74 11.51
C VAL A 29 1.09 26.78 12.45
N GLN A 30 2.23 26.46 13.06
CA GLN A 30 2.98 27.39 13.92
C GLN A 30 3.56 28.54 13.10
N LYS A 31 3.72 29.71 13.74
CA LYS A 31 4.25 30.93 13.10
C LYS A 31 5.61 30.70 12.41
N SER A 32 6.53 30.01 13.08
CA SER A 32 7.86 29.64 12.54
C SER A 32 7.79 28.66 11.35
N ALA A 33 6.72 27.88 11.27
CA ALA A 33 6.55 26.82 10.27
C ALA A 33 5.68 27.24 9.07
N VAL A 34 5.09 28.44 9.07
CA VAL A 34 4.21 28.92 7.98
C VAL A 34 4.97 28.93 6.65
N GLU A 35 6.19 29.44 6.64
CA GLU A 35 6.99 29.57 5.42
C GLU A 35 7.25 28.19 4.77
N SER A 36 7.71 27.22 5.56
CA SER A 36 8.02 25.86 5.08
C SER A 36 6.76 25.05 4.79
N HIS A 37 5.67 25.32 5.50
CA HIS A 37 4.36 24.74 5.24
C HIS A 37 3.77 25.21 3.90
N LEU A 38 3.89 26.50 3.55
CA LEU A 38 3.46 27.03 2.26
C LEU A 38 4.21 26.38 1.08
N LEU A 39 5.52 26.14 1.22
CA LEU A 39 6.31 25.44 0.21
C LEU A 39 5.80 24.01 -0.03
N ARG A 40 5.46 23.27 1.04
CA ARG A 40 4.83 21.94 0.93
C ARG A 40 3.47 21.98 0.20
N HIS A 41 2.80 23.12 0.19
CA HIS A 41 1.56 23.33 -0.56
C HIS A 41 1.75 23.89 -1.97
N LYS A 42 3.01 23.93 -2.46
CA LYS A 42 3.39 24.47 -3.77
C LYS A 42 3.03 25.94 -3.95
N VAL A 43 3.01 26.70 -2.85
CA VAL A 43 2.78 28.15 -2.86
C VAL A 43 4.13 28.84 -2.94
N TYR A 44 4.46 29.36 -4.12
CA TYR A 44 5.79 29.89 -4.43
C TYR A 44 5.77 31.40 -4.70
N ARG A 45 6.96 32.02 -4.66
CA ARG A 45 7.26 33.38 -5.13
C ARG A 45 6.24 34.44 -4.66
N GLY A 46 5.55 35.10 -5.60
CA GLY A 46 4.70 36.26 -5.36
C GLY A 46 3.50 35.95 -4.45
N GLU A 47 2.85 34.81 -4.64
CA GLU A 47 1.73 34.38 -3.80
C GLU A 47 2.17 34.16 -2.36
N ARG A 48 3.32 33.49 -2.16
CA ARG A 48 3.92 33.29 -0.82
C ARG A 48 4.22 34.61 -0.12
N ARG A 49 4.76 35.60 -0.85
CA ARG A 49 5.05 36.93 -0.31
C ARG A 49 3.78 37.66 0.13
N THR A 50 2.73 37.63 -0.68
CA THR A 50 1.42 38.22 -0.36
C THR A 50 0.79 37.57 0.86
N LEU A 51 0.84 36.24 0.94
CA LEU A 51 0.28 35.49 2.07
C LEU A 51 1.03 35.73 3.37
N LEU A 52 2.36 35.74 3.34
CA LEU A 52 3.16 36.06 4.53
C LEU A 52 2.87 37.49 5.01
N ALA A 53 2.76 38.46 4.09
CA ALA A 53 2.39 39.84 4.45
C ALA A 53 0.99 39.93 5.09
N ALA A 54 0.03 39.11 4.67
CA ALA A 54 -1.28 39.04 5.32
C ALA A 54 -1.21 38.36 6.69
N ILE A 55 -0.50 37.24 6.80
CA ILE A 55 -0.38 36.44 8.04
C ILE A 55 0.37 37.20 9.14
N THR A 56 1.36 38.03 8.80
CA THR A 56 2.07 38.86 9.79
C THR A 56 1.17 39.86 10.52
N ARG A 57 0.00 40.18 9.98
CA ARG A 57 -1.00 41.04 10.63
C ARG A 57 -1.89 40.29 11.63
N LEU A 58 -1.84 38.96 11.65
CA LEU A 58 -2.62 38.12 12.54
C LEU A 58 -1.86 37.85 13.84
N HIS A 59 -2.60 37.72 14.94
CA HIS A 59 -2.04 37.29 16.22
C HIS A 59 -2.06 35.76 16.31
N LEU A 60 -0.93 35.12 16.01
CA LEU A 60 -0.78 33.67 16.15
C LEU A 60 -0.19 33.32 17.51
N ALA A 61 -0.95 32.58 18.32
CA ALA A 61 -0.52 32.06 19.61
C ALA A 61 0.49 30.92 19.43
N GLU A 62 1.49 30.85 20.32
CA GLU A 62 2.44 29.74 20.33
C GLU A 62 1.80 28.47 20.95
N PRO A 63 2.28 27.24 20.64
CA PRO A 63 1.63 26.00 21.05
C PRO A 63 1.33 25.86 22.55
N ASP A 64 2.20 26.42 23.37
CA ASP A 64 2.08 26.36 24.82
C ASP A 64 1.00 27.34 25.34
N GLU A 65 0.68 28.39 24.58
CA GLU A 65 -0.28 29.45 24.90
C GLU A 65 -1.70 29.17 24.38
N VAL A 66 -1.84 28.26 23.40
CA VAL A 66 -3.15 27.88 22.86
C VAL A 66 -3.98 27.20 23.95
N ARG A 67 -5.12 27.84 24.27
CA ARG A 67 -6.10 27.30 25.21
C ARG A 67 -6.93 26.22 24.53
N VAL A 68 -7.04 25.10 25.22
CA VAL A 68 -7.85 23.98 24.78
C VAL A 68 -9.34 24.32 25.00
N PRO A 69 -10.24 24.03 24.04
CA PRO A 69 -11.67 24.17 24.27
C PRO A 69 -12.10 23.32 25.47
N SER A 70 -12.58 23.97 26.52
CA SER A 70 -13.27 23.30 27.63
C SER A 70 -14.76 23.55 27.45
N GLY A 71 -15.59 22.49 27.47
CA GLY A 71 -17.02 22.69 27.33
C GLY A 71 -17.63 23.34 28.56
N HIS A 72 -18.75 24.04 28.37
CA HIS A 72 -19.44 24.75 29.43
C HIS A 72 -20.44 23.82 30.14
N GLY A 73 -20.43 23.81 31.48
CA GLY A 73 -21.43 23.08 32.28
C GLY A 73 -21.33 21.55 32.23
N GLY A 74 -20.15 20.98 31.97
CA GLY A 74 -19.95 19.52 31.91
C GLY A 74 -20.24 18.88 30.54
N LEU A 75 -20.62 19.67 29.54
CA LEU A 75 -20.77 19.21 28.15
C LEU A 75 -19.40 19.19 27.44
N LEU A 76 -19.27 18.37 26.40
CA LEU A 76 -18.07 18.36 25.54
C LEU A 76 -18.12 19.53 24.53
N PRO A 77 -16.97 20.14 24.19
CA PRO A 77 -16.91 21.20 23.19
C PRO A 77 -17.27 20.66 21.78
N ALA A 78 -17.85 21.55 20.96
CA ALA A 78 -18.06 21.26 19.55
C ALA A 78 -16.71 21.10 18.82
N PRO A 79 -16.61 20.24 17.79
CA PRO A 79 -15.39 20.09 17.02
C PRO A 79 -14.93 21.42 16.40
N VAL A 80 -13.65 21.75 16.57
CA VAL A 80 -13.03 22.90 15.92
C VAL A 80 -12.93 22.61 14.41
N GLU A 81 -13.54 23.48 13.62
CA GLU A 81 -13.65 23.32 12.18
C GLU A 81 -12.27 23.28 11.50
N GLY A 82 -12.09 22.35 10.55
CA GLY A 82 -10.83 22.19 9.81
C GLY A 82 -9.73 21.41 10.54
N LEU A 83 -9.91 21.00 11.80
CA LEU A 83 -9.03 20.04 12.48
C LEU A 83 -9.51 18.59 12.29
N ALA A 84 -8.57 17.64 12.26
CA ALA A 84 -8.92 16.22 12.20
C ALA A 84 -9.47 15.73 13.55
N ILE A 85 -10.64 15.08 13.52
CA ILE A 85 -11.13 14.26 14.63
C ILE A 85 -10.46 12.90 14.53
N ILE A 86 -9.86 12.44 15.62
CA ILE A 86 -9.07 11.21 15.71
C ILE A 86 -9.66 10.35 16.83
N PRO A 87 -9.85 9.03 16.63
CA PRO A 87 -10.20 8.14 17.73
C PRO A 87 -9.06 8.09 18.74
N GLY A 88 -9.39 8.11 20.02
CA GLY A 88 -8.43 8.02 21.11
C GLY A 88 -9.07 7.54 22.39
N TYR A 89 -8.38 7.77 23.49
CA TYR A 89 -8.67 7.17 24.78
C TYR A 89 -8.60 8.23 25.87
N ARG A 90 -9.60 8.25 26.75
CA ARG A 90 -9.62 8.99 28.01
C ARG A 90 -9.30 8.02 29.14
N CYS A 91 -8.50 8.47 30.11
CA CYS A 91 -8.22 7.68 31.30
C CYS A 91 -9.50 7.43 32.10
N ALA A 92 -9.71 6.19 32.54
CA ALA A 92 -10.88 5.81 33.36
C ALA A 92 -10.65 5.98 34.88
N ALA A 93 -9.47 6.45 35.30
CA ALA A 93 -9.19 6.68 36.73
C ALA A 93 -9.95 7.92 37.24
N ASP A 94 -10.51 7.81 38.45
CA ASP A 94 -11.26 8.90 39.07
C ASP A 94 -10.39 10.16 39.21
N GLY A 95 -10.88 11.28 38.67
CA GLY A 95 -10.19 12.57 38.68
C GLY A 95 -9.03 12.71 37.68
N CYS A 96 -8.78 11.72 36.81
CA CYS A 96 -7.73 11.80 35.80
C CYS A 96 -8.26 12.30 34.45
N GLU A 97 -7.72 13.41 33.95
CA GLU A 97 -8.12 14.01 32.67
C GLU A 97 -7.18 13.68 31.50
N ALA A 98 -6.34 12.65 31.64
CA ALA A 98 -5.38 12.29 30.61
C ALA A 98 -6.06 11.75 29.34
N LEU A 99 -5.67 12.29 28.19
CA LEU A 99 -6.16 11.93 26.86
C LEU A 99 -4.99 11.46 25.98
N CYS A 100 -5.15 10.32 25.32
CA CYS A 100 -4.12 9.73 24.46
C CYS A 100 -4.72 9.26 23.13
N ALA A 101 -4.00 9.46 22.03
CA ALA A 101 -4.41 8.94 20.72
C ALA A 101 -4.19 7.41 20.54
N SER A 102 -3.51 6.73 21.48
CA SER A 102 -3.29 5.30 21.39
C SER A 102 -3.32 4.60 22.73
N ASP A 103 -3.76 3.35 22.70
CA ASP A 103 -3.81 2.46 23.86
C ASP A 103 -2.41 2.25 24.48
N LYS A 104 -1.35 2.14 23.66
CA LYS A 104 0.04 2.03 24.14
C LYS A 104 0.44 3.22 25.03
N ARG A 105 0.07 4.45 24.66
CA ARG A 105 0.35 5.65 25.46
C ARG A 105 -0.49 5.67 26.73
N MET A 106 -1.72 5.17 26.67
CA MET A 106 -2.58 5.06 27.84
C MET A 106 -2.05 4.04 28.86
N ARG A 107 -1.58 2.87 28.41
CA ARG A 107 -0.91 1.89 29.28
C ARG A 107 0.33 2.46 29.96
N ARG A 108 1.14 3.21 29.20
CA ARG A 108 2.30 3.92 29.76
C ARG A 108 1.88 4.97 30.80
N HIS A 109 0.87 5.79 30.50
CA HIS A 109 0.32 6.76 31.44
C HIS A 109 -0.16 6.10 32.74
N TRP A 110 -0.87 4.97 32.65
CA TRP A 110 -1.30 4.21 33.82
C TRP A 110 -0.15 3.64 34.63
N SER A 111 0.92 3.18 33.98
CA SER A 111 2.12 2.74 34.66
C SER A 111 2.82 3.89 35.40
N GLU A 112 2.95 5.06 34.77
CA GLU A 112 3.70 6.19 35.30
C GLU A 112 2.92 7.00 36.36
N VAL A 113 1.60 7.14 36.20
CA VAL A 113 0.76 8.02 37.04
C VAL A 113 -0.09 7.22 38.04
N HIS A 114 -0.56 6.03 37.66
CA HIS A 114 -1.45 5.20 38.48
C HIS A 114 -0.77 3.94 39.03
N GLY A 115 0.50 3.70 38.70
CA GLY A 115 1.33 2.63 39.23
C GLY A 115 0.86 1.20 38.95
N THR A 116 -0.15 1.01 38.07
CA THR A 116 -0.84 -0.29 37.91
C THR A 116 -0.98 -0.67 36.43
N THR A 117 -0.44 -1.82 36.02
CA THR A 117 -0.51 -2.36 34.65
C THR A 117 -1.32 -3.66 34.52
N ASP A 118 -1.75 -4.26 35.62
CA ASP A 118 -2.38 -5.60 35.64
C ASP A 118 -3.90 -5.58 35.39
N ARG A 119 -4.48 -4.41 35.09
CA ARG A 119 -5.90 -4.31 34.73
C ARG A 119 -6.11 -4.59 33.24
N PRO A 120 -7.25 -5.22 32.86
CA PRO A 120 -7.62 -5.35 31.47
C PRO A 120 -7.77 -3.96 30.82
N PRO A 121 -7.34 -3.77 29.55
CA PRO A 121 -7.34 -2.47 28.87
C PRO A 121 -8.70 -1.74 28.91
N ALA A 122 -9.80 -2.48 28.84
CA ALA A 122 -11.17 -1.95 28.90
C ALA A 122 -11.51 -1.27 30.25
N ALA A 123 -10.81 -1.61 31.34
CA ALA A 123 -10.99 -0.98 32.65
C ALA A 123 -10.04 0.22 32.87
N MET A 124 -9.09 0.45 31.96
CA MET A 124 -8.09 1.51 32.07
C MET A 124 -8.50 2.76 31.29
N ALA A 125 -9.30 2.60 30.24
CA ALA A 125 -9.62 3.70 29.35
C ALA A 125 -11.02 3.61 28.74
N THR A 126 -11.61 4.76 28.47
CA THR A 126 -12.83 4.89 27.69
C THR A 126 -12.51 5.48 26.32
N GLU A 127 -13.21 5.01 25.29
CA GLU A 127 -13.04 5.56 23.94
C GLU A 127 -13.53 7.02 23.88
N ALA A 128 -12.76 7.85 23.18
CA ALA A 128 -13.03 9.28 23.05
C ALA A 128 -12.68 9.78 21.65
N HIS A 129 -13.44 10.77 21.16
CA HIS A 129 -13.12 11.49 19.93
C HIS A 129 -12.27 12.70 20.27
N LEU A 130 -11.05 12.74 19.77
CA LEU A 130 -10.05 13.74 20.13
C LEU A 130 -9.72 14.65 18.95
N GLN A 131 -9.45 15.91 19.25
CA GLN A 131 -8.78 16.83 18.34
C GLN A 131 -7.49 17.35 18.98
N THR A 132 -6.59 17.86 18.16
CA THR A 132 -5.40 18.58 18.60
C THR A 132 -5.04 19.64 17.57
N PHE A 133 -4.51 20.78 18.03
CA PHE A 133 -4.11 21.86 17.15
C PHE A 133 -2.83 21.51 16.39
N PHE A 134 -1.79 21.01 17.06
CA PHE A 134 -0.46 20.84 16.46
C PHE A 134 -0.09 19.38 16.22
N ARG A 135 0.99 19.13 15.48
CA ARG A 135 1.59 17.81 15.30
C ARG A 135 3.02 17.81 15.86
N GLY A 136 3.50 16.66 16.37
CA GLY A 136 4.84 16.51 16.93
C GLY A 136 4.84 15.98 18.36
N THR A 137 5.79 16.44 19.17
CA THR A 137 6.03 15.96 20.55
C THR A 137 5.22 16.72 21.61
N LYS A 138 4.87 17.99 21.35
CA LYS A 138 4.06 18.83 22.25
C LYS A 138 2.59 18.82 21.85
N LEU A 139 1.90 17.70 22.10
CA LEU A 139 0.49 17.52 21.75
C LEU A 139 -0.41 17.76 22.97
N LYS A 140 -1.36 18.67 22.82
CA LYS A 140 -2.49 18.83 23.75
C LYS A 140 -3.74 18.29 23.05
N TYR A 141 -4.24 17.15 23.54
CA TYR A 141 -5.48 16.56 23.03
C TYR A 141 -6.67 17.11 23.81
N PHE A 142 -7.80 17.18 23.13
CA PHE A 142 -9.08 17.52 23.76
C PHE A 142 -10.22 16.76 23.15
N GLN A 143 -11.17 16.40 23.99
CA GLN A 143 -12.31 15.59 23.59
C GLN A 143 -13.40 16.47 22.98
N VAL A 144 -14.04 15.98 21.91
CA VAL A 144 -15.10 16.68 21.19
C VAL A 144 -16.32 15.78 21.01
N LEU A 145 -17.47 16.41 20.75
CA LEU A 145 -18.71 15.70 20.43
C LEU A 145 -18.60 14.93 19.10
N ARG A 146 -19.27 13.77 19.03
CA ARG A 146 -19.44 13.01 17.79
C ARG A 146 -20.50 13.73 16.94
N VAL A 147 -20.22 13.94 15.65
CA VAL A 147 -21.14 14.65 14.74
C VAL A 147 -22.43 13.85 14.43
N ASP A 148 -22.54 12.61 14.92
CA ASP A 148 -23.66 11.68 14.62
C ASP A 148 -24.45 11.16 15.85
N ASP A 149 -24.32 11.75 17.05
CA ASP A 149 -25.17 11.32 18.19
C ASP A 149 -26.45 12.17 18.28
N PRO A 150 -27.66 11.59 18.13
CA PRO A 150 -28.91 12.29 18.41
C PRO A 150 -29.00 12.61 19.90
N ALA A 151 -29.47 13.82 20.22
CA ALA A 151 -29.56 14.37 21.57
C ALA A 151 -30.15 13.35 22.58
N PRO A 152 -29.54 13.19 23.78
CA PRO A 152 -30.15 12.38 24.82
C PRO A 152 -31.39 13.09 25.36
N LEU A 153 -32.57 12.48 25.18
CA LEU A 153 -33.75 12.84 25.96
C LEU A 153 -33.52 12.47 27.43
N PRO A 154 -33.99 13.29 28.39
CA PRO A 154 -33.80 13.04 29.81
C PRO A 154 -34.65 11.85 30.29
N LEU A 155 -34.01 10.90 30.97
CA LEU A 155 -34.67 9.84 31.75
C LEU A 155 -35.19 10.42 33.07
N PRO A 156 -36.43 10.11 33.50
CA PRO A 156 -36.83 10.26 34.89
C PRO A 156 -36.44 9.04 35.72
N SER A 157 -35.97 9.34 36.93
CA SER A 157 -35.40 8.44 37.92
C SER A 157 -36.42 7.55 38.65
N SER A 158 -35.91 6.37 39.03
CA SER A 158 -36.15 5.64 40.29
C SER A 158 -37.52 5.02 40.60
N GLY A 159 -37.48 3.72 40.90
CA GLY A 159 -38.55 3.00 41.59
C GLY A 159 -38.23 1.52 41.82
N ILE A 160 -37.53 1.24 42.91
CA ILE A 160 -37.22 -0.09 43.45
C ILE A 160 -38.51 -0.90 43.71
N SER A 161 -38.50 -2.22 43.41
CA SER A 161 -38.88 -3.33 44.34
C SER A 161 -39.21 -4.64 43.59
N THR A 162 -38.41 -5.67 43.82
CA THR A 162 -38.82 -7.09 43.89
C THR A 162 -39.79 -7.30 45.06
N PRO A 163 -40.63 -8.38 45.16
CA PRO A 163 -40.19 -9.77 44.99
C PRO A 163 -41.21 -10.80 44.41
N SER A 164 -40.64 -11.98 44.21
CA SER A 164 -41.13 -13.33 43.92
C SER A 164 -42.60 -13.74 44.18
N SER A 165 -42.96 -14.78 43.43
CA SER A 165 -43.54 -16.09 43.82
C SER A 165 -44.96 -16.44 43.37
N HIS A 166 -45.09 -17.74 43.04
CA HIS A 166 -46.29 -18.59 42.96
C HIS A 166 -46.87 -18.91 41.57
N THR A 167 -46.41 -20.03 41.00
CA THR A 167 -47.28 -21.10 40.43
C THR A 167 -48.12 -21.75 41.56
N PRO A 168 -49.14 -22.62 41.33
CA PRO A 168 -49.42 -23.45 40.14
C PRO A 168 -50.93 -23.61 39.79
N SER A 169 -51.24 -24.63 38.96
CA SER A 169 -52.48 -25.44 38.93
C SER A 169 -53.44 -25.09 37.77
N SER A 170 -54.10 -26.01 37.04
CA SER A 170 -54.06 -27.48 36.87
C SER A 170 -55.14 -27.85 35.84
N ALA A 171 -55.09 -29.11 35.35
CA ALA A 171 -56.18 -29.97 34.84
C ALA A 171 -56.74 -29.65 33.42
N ALA A 172 -56.58 -30.53 32.43
CA ALA A 172 -57.24 -31.84 32.21
C ALA A 172 -58.74 -31.64 31.83
N THR A 173 -59.38 -32.32 30.86
CA THR A 173 -59.26 -33.69 30.34
C THR A 173 -60.26 -33.87 29.17
N ALA A 174 -60.00 -34.82 28.26
CA ALA A 174 -60.94 -35.78 27.61
C ALA A 174 -62.10 -35.25 26.71
N GLU A 175 -62.61 -35.89 25.65
CA GLU A 175 -62.45 -37.23 25.03
C GLU A 175 -63.20 -37.29 23.67
N ALA A 176 -62.79 -38.26 22.80
CA ALA A 176 -63.51 -39.03 21.75
C ALA A 176 -64.43 -38.30 20.71
N GLY A 177 -64.31 -38.40 19.36
CA GLY A 177 -64.14 -39.54 18.42
C GLY A 177 -65.49 -39.83 17.68
N PRO A 178 -65.60 -40.56 16.54
CA PRO A 178 -64.72 -40.82 15.38
C PRO A 178 -65.45 -40.67 13.99
N GLN A 179 -64.74 -40.80 12.85
CA GLN A 179 -65.09 -41.67 11.69
C GLN A 179 -64.25 -41.42 10.41
N ASP A 180 -63.66 -42.54 9.93
CA ASP A 180 -63.45 -43.04 8.56
C ASP A 180 -62.79 -42.19 7.45
N ALA A 181 -61.61 -42.61 6.98
CA ALA A 181 -61.45 -43.44 5.78
C ALA A 181 -59.98 -43.52 5.29
N ALA A 182 -59.64 -44.69 4.74
CA ALA A 182 -58.32 -45.20 4.35
C ALA A 182 -57.50 -44.38 3.33
N SER A 183 -56.16 -44.46 3.44
CA SER A 183 -55.29 -44.90 2.33
C SER A 183 -53.85 -45.18 2.80
N ASP A 184 -53.29 -46.25 2.21
CA ASP A 184 -51.97 -46.86 2.43
C ASP A 184 -50.76 -45.94 2.19
N ALA A 185 -49.70 -46.10 2.99
CA ALA A 185 -48.32 -46.20 2.50
C ALA A 185 -47.29 -46.50 3.63
N VAL A 186 -46.88 -47.77 3.67
CA VAL A 186 -45.51 -48.31 3.90
C VAL A 186 -44.55 -47.52 4.82
N VAL A 187 -44.28 -48.14 5.96
CA VAL A 187 -43.15 -47.88 6.88
C VAL A 187 -41.81 -48.12 6.16
N SER A 188 -40.94 -47.12 6.15
CA SER A 188 -39.51 -47.28 5.87
C SER A 188 -38.73 -46.64 7.01
N GLU A 189 -38.20 -47.49 7.89
CA GLU A 189 -37.36 -47.11 9.03
C GLU A 189 -36.07 -46.45 8.54
N ARG A 190 -35.87 -45.19 8.94
CA ARG A 190 -34.65 -44.42 8.67
C ARG A 190 -33.61 -44.81 9.73
N PRO A 191 -32.43 -45.35 9.35
CA PRO A 191 -31.41 -45.70 10.34
C PRO A 191 -30.94 -44.43 11.04
N ALA A 192 -30.86 -44.48 12.37
CA ALA A 192 -30.23 -43.45 13.18
C ALA A 192 -28.82 -43.19 12.65
N ALA A 193 -28.58 -41.96 12.21
CA ALA A 193 -27.26 -41.53 11.80
C ALA A 193 -26.32 -41.68 13.01
N ALA A 194 -25.46 -42.69 12.96
CA ALA A 194 -24.31 -42.78 13.82
C ALA A 194 -23.57 -41.44 13.72
N ALA A 195 -23.33 -40.78 14.86
CA ALA A 195 -22.51 -39.59 14.93
C ALA A 195 -21.15 -39.93 14.32
N ALA A 196 -20.93 -39.51 13.08
CA ALA A 196 -19.66 -39.66 12.40
C ALA A 196 -18.63 -38.97 13.27
N ALA A 197 -17.59 -39.70 13.67
CA ALA A 197 -16.42 -39.11 14.30
C ALA A 197 -15.95 -37.92 13.43
N PRO A 198 -15.53 -36.80 14.04
CA PRO A 198 -15.01 -35.68 13.27
C PRO A 198 -13.91 -36.19 12.34
N PRO A 199 -13.92 -35.80 11.05
CA PRO A 199 -12.93 -36.29 10.10
C PRO A 199 -11.53 -36.05 10.66
N PRO A 200 -10.59 -36.99 10.46
CA PRO A 200 -9.22 -36.79 10.90
C PRO A 200 -8.69 -35.48 10.33
N LEU A 201 -7.96 -34.72 11.15
CA LEU A 201 -7.28 -33.50 10.73
C LEU A 201 -6.26 -33.88 9.63
N LEU A 202 -6.70 -33.84 8.37
CA LEU A 202 -5.83 -33.98 7.20
C LEU A 202 -5.06 -32.67 7.03
N VAL A 203 -4.02 -32.53 7.85
CA VAL A 203 -3.07 -31.45 7.73
C VAL A 203 -2.09 -31.82 6.63
N GLU A 204 -2.25 -31.18 5.47
CA GLU A 204 -1.32 -31.35 4.35
C GLU A 204 0.02 -30.70 4.71
N MET A 205 0.97 -31.53 5.14
CA MET A 205 2.30 -31.10 5.61
C MET A 205 3.05 -30.28 4.58
N GLU A 206 2.87 -30.58 3.30
CA GLU A 206 3.48 -29.82 2.19
C GLU A 206 2.96 -28.37 2.15
N THR A 207 1.64 -28.19 2.24
CA THR A 207 1.02 -26.86 2.27
C THR A 207 1.47 -26.05 3.49
N LEU A 208 1.62 -26.70 4.66
CA LEU A 208 2.21 -26.07 5.84
C LEU A 208 3.67 -25.63 5.62
N GLN A 209 4.47 -26.38 4.87
CA GLN A 209 5.86 -25.99 4.59
C GLN A 209 5.94 -24.69 3.77
N TYR A 210 5.09 -24.52 2.75
CA TYR A 210 5.04 -23.27 1.98
C TYR A 210 4.50 -22.11 2.81
N PHE A 211 3.47 -22.35 3.62
CA PHE A 211 2.95 -21.34 4.53
C PHE A 211 4.01 -20.87 5.54
N HIS A 212 4.72 -21.81 6.16
CA HIS A 212 5.83 -21.51 7.06
C HIS A 212 6.95 -20.76 6.32
N HIS A 213 7.33 -21.20 5.11
CA HIS A 213 8.34 -20.52 4.29
C HIS A 213 7.95 -19.08 4.00
N PHE A 214 6.67 -18.81 3.72
CA PHE A 214 6.20 -17.45 3.53
C PHE A 214 6.40 -16.59 4.78
N ALA A 215 5.91 -17.06 5.93
CA ALA A 215 5.94 -16.31 7.18
C ALA A 215 7.36 -16.09 7.72
N SER A 216 8.28 -17.02 7.48
CA SER A 216 9.65 -16.98 8.02
C SER A 216 10.71 -16.42 7.06
N ALA A 217 10.54 -16.62 5.75
CA ALA A 217 11.54 -16.27 4.73
C ALA A 217 10.98 -15.35 3.64
N THR A 218 9.97 -15.78 2.87
CA THR A 218 9.50 -15.02 1.70
C THR A 218 9.01 -13.62 2.06
N SER A 219 8.27 -13.48 3.16
CA SER A 219 7.74 -12.17 3.60
C SER A 219 8.83 -11.12 3.88
N LEU A 220 10.05 -11.54 4.20
CA LEU A 220 11.20 -10.66 4.44
C LEU A 220 11.87 -10.20 3.15
N THR A 221 11.67 -10.92 2.04
CA THR A 221 12.27 -10.61 0.73
C THR A 221 11.32 -9.83 -0.20
N LEU A 222 10.07 -9.60 0.23
CA LEU A 222 9.08 -8.87 -0.55
C LEU A 222 9.24 -7.35 -0.40
N PRO A 223 9.02 -6.59 -1.50
CA PRO A 223 9.14 -5.15 -1.48
C PRO A 223 8.07 -4.54 -0.57
N THR A 224 8.50 -3.61 0.29
CA THR A 224 7.62 -2.91 1.22
C THR A 224 7.73 -1.41 0.96
N SER A 225 6.61 -0.69 0.99
CA SER A 225 6.61 0.77 0.87
C SER A 225 7.17 1.39 2.14
N LEU A 226 7.79 2.57 2.04
CA LEU A 226 8.47 3.26 3.16
C LEU A 226 7.55 3.56 4.36
N ASP A 227 6.24 3.62 4.13
CA ASP A 227 5.21 3.85 5.14
C ASP A 227 4.74 2.57 5.85
N LYS A 228 5.10 1.40 5.31
CA LYS A 228 4.70 0.08 5.81
C LYS A 228 5.88 -0.58 6.53
N GLY A 229 5.65 -1.04 7.76
CA GLY A 229 6.67 -1.74 8.55
C GLY A 229 6.85 -3.21 8.12
N THR A 230 7.87 -3.86 8.65
CA THR A 230 8.19 -5.28 8.41
C THR A 230 7.04 -6.25 8.73
N ALA A 231 6.13 -5.85 9.63
CA ALA A 231 4.90 -6.56 9.97
C ALA A 231 3.91 -6.73 8.78
N TYR A 232 4.02 -5.91 7.74
CA TYR A 232 3.04 -5.86 6.65
C TYR A 232 2.86 -7.21 5.93
N TRP A 233 3.96 -7.86 5.56
CA TRP A 233 3.92 -9.18 4.93
C TRP A 233 3.87 -10.31 5.96
N GLN A 234 4.71 -10.23 6.99
CA GLN A 234 4.92 -11.33 7.93
C GLN A 234 3.72 -11.59 8.85
N THR A 235 3.05 -10.54 9.34
CA THR A 235 1.95 -10.70 10.30
C THR A 235 0.60 -10.36 9.68
N ASP A 236 0.48 -9.20 9.05
CA ASP A 236 -0.83 -8.70 8.62
C ASP A 236 -1.37 -9.49 7.44
N THR A 237 -0.54 -9.72 6.43
CA THR A 237 -0.92 -10.50 5.25
C THR A 237 -1.21 -11.95 5.61
N VAL A 238 -0.40 -12.55 6.49
CA VAL A 238 -0.59 -13.91 7.00
C VAL A 238 -1.91 -14.03 7.78
N ALA A 239 -2.21 -13.10 8.69
CA ALA A 239 -3.46 -13.11 9.45
C ALA A 239 -4.69 -13.01 8.54
N ARG A 240 -4.60 -12.23 7.46
CA ARG A 240 -5.67 -12.14 6.44
C ARG A 240 -5.76 -13.39 5.58
N ALA A 241 -4.64 -13.99 5.20
CA ALA A 241 -4.61 -15.23 4.43
C ALA A 241 -5.31 -16.38 5.17
N LEU A 242 -5.15 -16.46 6.49
CA LEU A 242 -5.87 -17.44 7.33
C LEU A 242 -7.39 -17.26 7.33
N GLN A 243 -7.89 -16.07 6.97
CA GLN A 243 -9.32 -15.75 6.91
C GLN A 243 -9.91 -15.88 5.50
N ALA A 244 -9.07 -16.00 4.46
CA ALA A 244 -9.49 -15.94 3.07
C ALA A 244 -8.73 -16.97 2.22
N ARG A 245 -9.44 -18.02 1.76
CA ARG A 245 -8.84 -19.12 0.98
C ARG A 245 -8.08 -18.64 -0.26
N TRP A 246 -8.66 -17.72 -1.02
CA TRP A 246 -8.01 -17.18 -2.22
C TRP A 246 -6.70 -16.46 -1.88
N LEU A 247 -6.65 -15.71 -0.77
CA LEU A 247 -5.42 -15.01 -0.36
C LEU A 247 -4.37 -16.02 0.15
N MET A 248 -4.81 -17.08 0.83
CA MET A 248 -3.95 -18.21 1.18
C MET A 248 -3.32 -18.84 -0.06
N CYS A 249 -4.11 -19.15 -1.09
CA CYS A 249 -3.59 -19.69 -2.35
C CYS A 249 -2.52 -18.77 -2.95
N MET A 250 -2.69 -17.45 -2.89
CA MET A 250 -1.66 -16.53 -3.38
C MET A 250 -0.38 -16.52 -2.54
N VAL A 251 -0.53 -16.50 -1.21
CA VAL A 251 0.60 -16.56 -0.27
C VAL A 251 1.41 -17.82 -0.51
N LEU A 252 0.74 -18.95 -0.69
CA LEU A 252 1.35 -20.24 -0.99
C LEU A 252 2.01 -20.25 -2.38
N ALA A 253 1.35 -19.68 -3.40
CA ALA A 253 1.93 -19.55 -4.74
C ALA A 253 3.24 -18.75 -4.71
N VAL A 254 3.25 -17.59 -4.04
CA VAL A 254 4.44 -16.74 -3.91
C VAL A 254 5.55 -17.46 -3.14
N ALA A 255 5.21 -18.19 -2.08
CA ALA A 255 6.18 -18.98 -1.33
C ALA A 255 6.79 -20.12 -2.16
N ALA A 256 5.97 -20.81 -2.95
CA ALA A 256 6.42 -21.87 -3.85
C ALA A 256 7.32 -21.31 -4.95
N THR A 257 6.98 -20.15 -5.54
CA THR A 257 7.85 -19.48 -6.51
C THR A 257 9.15 -18.99 -5.87
N HIS A 258 9.12 -18.52 -4.62
CA HIS A 258 10.32 -18.13 -3.89
C HIS A 258 11.26 -19.33 -3.68
N LYS A 259 10.73 -20.48 -3.22
CA LYS A 259 11.50 -21.73 -3.12
C LYS A 259 12.07 -22.17 -4.48
N CYS A 260 11.29 -22.09 -5.54
CA CYS A 260 11.74 -22.35 -6.91
C CYS A 260 12.96 -21.47 -7.29
N ALA A 261 12.97 -20.20 -6.88
CA ALA A 261 14.06 -19.28 -7.15
C ALA A 261 15.32 -19.50 -6.28
N GLU A 262 15.18 -20.12 -5.11
CA GLU A 262 16.28 -20.47 -4.20
C GLU A 262 16.88 -21.86 -4.48
N GLU A 263 16.08 -22.75 -5.08
CA GLU A 263 16.45 -24.14 -5.32
C GLU A 263 17.47 -24.31 -6.46
N ARG A 264 18.50 -25.13 -6.20
CA ARG A 264 19.57 -25.45 -7.17
C ARG A 264 19.28 -26.75 -7.90
N ASP A 265 18.61 -27.70 -7.25
CA ASP A 265 18.25 -28.96 -7.86
C ASP A 265 17.14 -28.78 -8.92
N PRO A 266 17.38 -29.15 -10.20
CA PRO A 266 16.40 -28.93 -11.25
C PRO A 266 15.08 -29.69 -11.06
N GLU A 267 15.09 -30.84 -10.38
CA GLU A 267 13.87 -31.63 -10.13
C GLU A 267 13.03 -30.98 -9.02
N ALA A 268 13.63 -30.69 -7.87
CA ALA A 268 12.96 -29.97 -6.79
C ALA A 268 12.45 -28.59 -7.23
N ARG A 269 13.22 -27.89 -8.08
CA ARG A 269 12.79 -26.61 -8.66
C ARG A 269 11.54 -26.76 -9.54
N ARG A 270 11.45 -27.80 -10.37
CA ARG A 270 10.24 -28.10 -11.17
C ARG A 270 9.05 -28.42 -10.28
N MET A 271 9.25 -29.21 -9.23
CA MET A 271 8.21 -29.52 -8.26
C MET A 271 7.64 -28.24 -7.60
N HIS A 272 8.50 -27.32 -7.16
CA HIS A 272 8.08 -26.04 -6.59
C HIS A 272 7.33 -25.15 -7.61
N HIS A 273 7.77 -25.16 -8.88
CA HIS A 273 7.08 -24.48 -9.96
C HIS A 273 5.67 -25.05 -10.21
N ASP A 274 5.56 -26.36 -10.36
CA ASP A 274 4.27 -27.04 -10.57
C ASP A 274 3.31 -26.76 -9.42
N ARG A 275 3.83 -26.75 -8.17
CA ARG A 275 3.01 -26.44 -7.00
C ARG A 275 2.57 -24.98 -6.98
N ALA A 276 3.43 -24.04 -7.38
CA ALA A 276 3.05 -22.64 -7.55
C ALA A 276 1.93 -22.49 -8.60
N ALA A 277 2.00 -23.22 -9.72
CA ALA A 277 0.98 -23.21 -10.76
C ALA A 277 -0.37 -23.78 -10.26
N GLN A 278 -0.34 -24.86 -9.47
CA GLN A 278 -1.54 -25.42 -8.83
C GLN A 278 -2.23 -24.40 -7.92
N PHE A 279 -1.48 -23.72 -7.06
CA PHE A 279 -2.04 -22.69 -6.18
C PHE A 279 -2.61 -21.48 -6.96
N GLN A 280 -1.98 -21.08 -8.08
CA GLN A 280 -2.51 -20.03 -8.96
C GLN A 280 -3.80 -20.46 -9.70
N ALA A 281 -3.91 -21.73 -10.09
CA ALA A 281 -5.13 -22.27 -10.68
C ALA A 281 -6.28 -22.30 -9.66
N GLU A 282 -5.99 -22.71 -8.42
CA GLU A 282 -6.97 -22.72 -7.32
C GLU A 282 -7.42 -21.30 -6.91
N LEU A 283 -6.52 -20.33 -6.94
CA LEU A 283 -6.86 -18.91 -6.78
C LEU A 283 -7.92 -18.51 -7.82
N SER A 284 -7.71 -18.85 -9.09
CA SER A 284 -8.58 -18.42 -10.18
C SER A 284 -10.00 -18.97 -10.03
N SER A 285 -10.14 -20.20 -9.52
CA SER A 285 -11.45 -20.81 -9.26
C SER A 285 -12.13 -20.29 -7.99
N THR A 286 -11.37 -19.99 -6.94
CA THR A 286 -11.91 -19.48 -5.65
C THR A 286 -12.22 -17.99 -5.66
N TRP A 287 -11.51 -17.20 -6.46
CA TRP A 287 -11.69 -15.75 -6.56
C TRP A 287 -13.11 -15.37 -7.00
N LEU A 288 -13.63 -16.02 -8.05
CA LEU A 288 -14.96 -15.72 -8.61
C LEU A 288 -16.11 -15.96 -7.61
N ALA A 289 -15.90 -16.82 -6.61
CA ALA A 289 -16.94 -17.19 -5.65
C ALA A 289 -17.04 -16.25 -4.42
N GLN A 290 -16.06 -15.37 -4.17
CA GLN A 290 -15.94 -14.60 -2.91
C GLN A 290 -15.78 -13.08 -3.10
N THR A 291 -16.01 -12.55 -4.31
CA THR A 291 -15.74 -11.14 -4.66
C THR A 291 -16.69 -10.11 -4.05
N SER A 292 -17.85 -10.50 -3.51
CA SER A 292 -18.91 -9.56 -3.10
C SER A 292 -18.65 -8.82 -1.79
N VAL A 293 -17.64 -9.22 -0.99
CA VAL A 293 -17.38 -8.63 0.35
C VAL A 293 -15.87 -8.59 0.69
N VAL A 294 -15.05 -7.97 -0.15
CA VAL A 294 -13.61 -7.84 0.15
C VAL A 294 -13.26 -6.44 0.65
N GLN A 295 -12.61 -6.35 1.80
CA GLN A 295 -12.10 -5.09 2.36
C GLN A 295 -10.96 -4.54 1.49
N GLY A 296 -10.95 -3.23 1.24
CA GLY A 296 -9.93 -2.54 0.44
C GLY A 296 -8.48 -2.90 0.80
N PRO A 297 -8.07 -2.87 2.08
CA PRO A 297 -6.70 -3.22 2.46
C PRO A 297 -6.29 -4.66 2.10
N THR A 298 -7.25 -5.60 2.06
CA THR A 298 -6.97 -6.99 1.68
C THR A 298 -6.81 -7.11 0.16
N LEU A 299 -7.58 -6.34 -0.62
CA LEU A 299 -7.41 -6.22 -2.07
C LEU A 299 -6.07 -5.59 -2.44
N ASP A 300 -5.62 -4.58 -1.72
CA ASP A 300 -4.31 -3.95 -1.91
C ASP A 300 -3.18 -4.98 -1.85
N ARG A 301 -3.13 -5.77 -0.76
CA ARG A 301 -2.15 -6.85 -0.58
C ARG A 301 -2.23 -7.86 -1.71
N CYS A 302 -3.46 -8.17 -2.11
CA CYS A 302 -3.70 -9.12 -3.19
C CYS A 302 -3.10 -8.64 -4.51
N ALA A 303 -3.41 -7.40 -4.86
CA ALA A 303 -2.94 -6.78 -6.08
C ALA A 303 -1.40 -6.74 -6.12
N GLN A 304 -0.75 -6.39 -5.01
CA GLN A 304 0.71 -6.37 -4.92
C GLN A 304 1.35 -7.75 -5.08
N LEU A 305 0.82 -8.79 -4.42
CA LEU A 305 1.32 -10.17 -4.60
C LEU A 305 1.13 -10.66 -6.04
N ARG A 306 0.03 -10.25 -6.69
CA ARG A 306 -0.22 -10.55 -8.10
C ARG A 306 0.79 -9.88 -9.02
N CYS A 307 1.21 -8.65 -8.72
CA CYS A 307 2.31 -8.00 -9.45
C CYS A 307 3.62 -8.79 -9.33
N VAL A 308 3.97 -9.27 -8.12
CA VAL A 308 5.15 -10.13 -7.91
C VAL A 308 5.06 -11.42 -8.73
N LEU A 309 3.93 -12.13 -8.66
CA LEU A 309 3.71 -13.36 -9.44
C LEU A 309 3.74 -13.08 -10.95
N GLY A 310 3.17 -11.97 -11.41
CA GLY A 310 3.21 -11.56 -12.81
C GLY A 310 4.63 -11.33 -13.31
N LEU A 311 5.49 -10.71 -12.50
CA LEU A 311 6.92 -10.57 -12.83
C LEU A 311 7.62 -11.93 -12.91
N CYS A 312 7.32 -12.87 -12.01
CA CYS A 312 7.85 -14.23 -12.06
C CYS A 312 7.40 -15.01 -13.31
N GLN A 313 6.16 -14.78 -13.78
CA GLN A 313 5.68 -15.33 -15.04
C GLN A 313 6.44 -14.72 -16.22
N ILE A 314 6.62 -13.39 -16.21
CA ILE A 314 7.41 -12.68 -17.23
C ILE A 314 8.84 -13.21 -17.23
N THR A 315 9.55 -13.32 -16.12
CA THR A 315 10.95 -13.81 -16.10
C THR A 315 11.09 -15.29 -16.48
N GLY A 316 9.99 -16.04 -16.48
CA GLY A 316 10.00 -17.49 -16.73
C GLY A 316 10.25 -18.33 -15.47
N LEU A 317 10.37 -17.71 -14.29
CA LEU A 317 10.41 -18.40 -13.00
C LEU A 317 9.11 -19.17 -12.71
N SER A 318 8.00 -18.78 -13.34
CA SER A 318 6.68 -19.42 -13.20
C SER A 318 6.04 -19.84 -14.55
N SER A 319 6.76 -19.73 -15.68
CA SER A 319 6.23 -20.12 -17.00
C SER A 319 6.62 -21.55 -17.37
N ALA A 320 5.78 -22.25 -18.12
CA ALA A 320 6.15 -23.53 -18.72
C ALA A 320 7.30 -23.33 -19.75
N PRO A 321 8.22 -24.31 -19.89
CA PRO A 321 9.29 -24.23 -20.89
C PRO A 321 8.69 -24.19 -22.30
N GLY A 322 9.02 -23.14 -23.07
CA GLY A 322 8.59 -22.97 -24.47
C GLY A 322 7.59 -21.84 -24.76
N SER A 323 7.09 -21.12 -23.75
CA SER A 323 6.33 -19.89 -23.97
C SER A 323 7.30 -18.71 -24.18
N GLU A 324 7.70 -18.49 -25.43
CA GLU A 324 8.36 -17.23 -25.80
C GLU A 324 7.31 -16.12 -25.80
N VAL A 325 7.58 -15.07 -25.02
CA VAL A 325 6.78 -13.85 -25.05
C VAL A 325 7.26 -13.08 -26.29
N GLU A 326 6.56 -13.27 -27.42
CA GLU A 326 6.89 -12.65 -28.71
C GLU A 326 6.86 -11.10 -28.65
N ARG A 327 6.06 -10.53 -27.73
CA ARG A 327 5.92 -9.08 -27.55
C ARG A 327 5.92 -8.70 -26.08
N LEU A 328 6.80 -7.78 -25.71
CA LEU A 328 6.83 -7.21 -24.37
C LEU A 328 5.64 -6.24 -24.20
N GLU A 329 4.64 -6.62 -23.43
CA GLU A 329 3.55 -5.72 -23.03
C GLU A 329 4.09 -4.67 -22.04
N TRP A 330 4.55 -3.54 -22.56
CA TRP A 330 5.23 -2.48 -21.79
C TRP A 330 4.37 -1.93 -20.64
N SER A 331 3.10 -1.68 -20.90
CA SER A 331 2.14 -1.18 -19.91
C SER A 331 1.93 -2.18 -18.76
N LEU A 332 1.88 -3.49 -19.07
CA LEU A 332 1.78 -4.56 -18.09
C LEU A 332 3.06 -4.65 -17.24
N LEU A 333 4.23 -4.59 -17.88
CA LEU A 333 5.52 -4.66 -17.18
C LEU A 333 5.69 -3.48 -16.22
N THR A 334 5.46 -2.26 -16.71
CA THR A 334 5.60 -1.03 -15.92
C THR A 334 4.66 -1.05 -14.72
N SER A 335 3.40 -1.46 -14.94
CA SER A 335 2.38 -1.56 -13.90
C SER A 335 2.70 -2.66 -12.89
N ALA A 336 3.26 -3.80 -13.33
CA ALA A 336 3.68 -4.87 -12.44
C ALA A 336 4.85 -4.43 -11.54
N ILE A 337 5.91 -3.82 -12.09
CA ILE A 337 7.05 -3.33 -11.30
C ILE A 337 6.57 -2.28 -10.28
N ARG A 338 5.83 -1.27 -10.73
CA ARG A 338 5.36 -0.19 -9.84
C ARG A 338 4.36 -0.70 -8.80
N GLY A 339 3.47 -1.60 -9.21
CA GLY A 339 2.46 -2.23 -8.36
C GLY A 339 3.03 -3.07 -7.23
N CYS A 340 4.27 -3.56 -7.32
CA CYS A 340 4.91 -4.26 -6.21
C CYS A 340 5.01 -3.41 -4.92
N ARG A 341 5.23 -2.09 -5.02
CA ARG A 341 5.27 -1.18 -3.85
C ARG A 341 4.04 -0.28 -3.72
N ASP A 342 3.37 0.05 -4.83
CA ASP A 342 2.18 0.93 -4.84
C ASP A 342 0.89 0.11 -5.06
N PRO A 343 0.08 -0.11 -4.01
CA PRO A 343 -1.17 -0.84 -4.14
C PRO A 343 -2.16 -0.19 -5.10
N SER A 344 -2.14 1.13 -5.25
CA SER A 344 -3.09 1.85 -6.12
C SER A 344 -2.82 1.51 -7.58
N ILE A 345 -1.55 1.38 -7.96
CA ILE A 345 -1.13 0.93 -9.30
C ILE A 345 -1.40 -0.56 -9.45
N ALA A 346 -1.13 -1.35 -8.41
CA ALA A 346 -1.36 -2.79 -8.44
C ALA A 346 -2.84 -3.12 -8.71
N LEU A 347 -3.78 -2.36 -8.12
CA LEU A 347 -5.22 -2.56 -8.31
C LEU A 347 -5.65 -2.38 -9.76
N LEU A 348 -4.99 -1.51 -10.53
CA LEU A 348 -5.26 -1.35 -11.97
C LEU A 348 -5.00 -2.64 -12.76
N MET A 349 -4.17 -3.54 -12.23
CA MET A 349 -3.86 -4.83 -12.85
C MET A 349 -4.82 -5.96 -12.46
N THR A 350 -5.80 -5.70 -11.60
CA THR A 350 -6.77 -6.70 -11.17
C THR A 350 -8.01 -6.68 -12.07
N LEU A 351 -8.51 -7.86 -12.46
CA LEU A 351 -9.70 -8.06 -13.32
C LEU A 351 -11.03 -7.63 -12.65
N CYS A 352 -10.98 -6.76 -11.65
CA CYS A 352 -12.18 -6.21 -11.03
C CYS A 352 -12.61 -4.94 -11.77
N PRO A 353 -13.79 -4.91 -12.41
CA PRO A 353 -14.50 -3.64 -12.57
C PRO A 353 -14.90 -3.19 -11.16
N SER A 354 -14.03 -2.43 -10.50
CA SER A 354 -14.37 -1.80 -9.24
C SER A 354 -15.52 -0.81 -9.48
N PRO A 355 -16.60 -0.81 -8.67
CA PRO A 355 -17.58 0.28 -8.69
C PRO A 355 -17.03 1.57 -8.06
N ALA A 356 -15.79 1.55 -7.54
CA ALA A 356 -15.15 2.73 -7.01
C ALA A 356 -14.68 3.65 -8.16
N PRO A 357 -14.78 4.98 -8.00
CA PRO A 357 -14.20 5.91 -8.96
C PRO A 357 -12.73 5.56 -9.14
N THR A 358 -12.30 5.47 -10.40
CA THR A 358 -10.90 5.33 -10.79
C THR A 358 -10.07 6.28 -9.93
N PRO A 359 -9.13 5.77 -9.11
CA PRO A 359 -8.27 6.65 -8.35
C PRO A 359 -7.52 7.53 -9.36
N ILE A 360 -7.82 8.83 -9.35
CA ILE A 360 -7.10 9.81 -10.14
C ILE A 360 -5.64 9.66 -9.71
N PRO A 361 -4.70 9.36 -10.65
CA PRO A 361 -3.29 9.29 -10.31
C PRO A 361 -2.91 10.61 -9.64
N VAL A 362 -2.64 10.56 -8.34
CA VAL A 362 -2.07 11.72 -7.66
C VAL A 362 -0.70 11.89 -8.29
N PRO A 363 -0.41 13.03 -8.94
CA PRO A 363 0.88 13.23 -9.57
C PRO A 363 1.94 13.09 -8.49
N ALA A 364 2.76 12.04 -8.62
CA ALA A 364 3.92 11.86 -7.79
C ALA A 364 4.74 13.15 -7.86
N GLU A 365 5.12 13.67 -6.70
CA GLU A 365 5.97 14.84 -6.65
C GLU A 365 7.32 14.46 -7.27
N SER A 366 7.59 14.95 -8.48
CA SER A 366 8.88 14.83 -9.14
C SER A 366 9.93 15.40 -8.19
N ARG A 367 10.72 14.50 -7.61
CA ARG A 367 11.87 14.84 -6.77
C ARG A 367 13.04 15.05 -7.72
N VAL A 368 13.79 16.13 -7.57
CA VAL A 368 15.13 16.23 -8.14
C VAL A 368 15.98 15.20 -7.37
N LEU A 369 16.15 13.99 -7.91
CA LEU A 369 16.58 12.84 -7.11
C LEU A 369 18.09 12.76 -6.88
N ALA A 370 18.89 13.30 -7.80
CA ALA A 370 20.35 13.23 -7.69
C ALA A 370 20.98 14.39 -6.88
N ALA A 371 20.24 15.47 -6.61
CA ALA A 371 20.77 16.64 -5.92
C ALA A 371 21.08 16.32 -4.45
N GLY A 372 22.36 16.06 -4.16
CA GLY A 372 22.87 15.79 -2.81
C GLY A 372 23.12 14.31 -2.49
N VAL A 373 22.90 13.39 -3.43
CA VAL A 373 23.29 11.97 -3.28
C VAL A 373 24.77 11.82 -3.67
N PRO A 374 25.63 11.22 -2.81
CA PRO A 374 26.99 10.92 -3.19
C PRO A 374 27.00 9.94 -4.37
N ASN A 375 27.53 10.39 -5.50
CA ASN A 375 27.57 9.61 -6.73
C ASN A 375 28.65 8.52 -6.65
N LYS A 376 28.23 7.25 -6.47
CA LYS A 376 29.10 6.08 -6.63
C LYS A 376 28.83 5.29 -7.92
N ALA A 377 28.06 5.86 -8.86
CA ALA A 377 27.81 5.18 -10.13
C ALA A 377 29.14 5.09 -10.94
N PRO A 378 29.38 3.98 -11.66
CA PRO A 378 30.61 3.83 -12.45
C PRO A 378 30.78 4.99 -13.44
N PRO A 379 31.95 5.66 -13.46
CA PRO A 379 32.16 6.82 -14.33
C PRO A 379 32.13 6.44 -15.82
N THR A 380 32.53 5.21 -16.15
CA THR A 380 32.46 4.61 -17.50
C THR A 380 31.02 4.52 -17.99
N LEU A 381 30.11 4.04 -17.13
CA LEU A 381 28.69 3.96 -17.40
C LEU A 381 28.07 5.34 -17.63
N LEU A 382 28.33 6.31 -16.74
CA LEU A 382 27.80 7.67 -16.88
C LEU A 382 28.33 8.35 -18.15
N LYS A 383 29.59 8.11 -18.50
CA LYS A 383 30.18 8.57 -19.77
C LYS A 383 29.46 7.95 -20.96
N SER A 384 29.25 6.63 -20.95
CA SER A 384 28.53 5.93 -22.02
C SER A 384 27.12 6.49 -22.24
N LEU A 385 26.39 6.85 -21.18
CA LEU A 385 25.05 7.44 -21.28
C LEU A 385 25.07 8.86 -21.85
N ARG A 386 26.07 9.68 -21.47
CA ARG A 386 26.23 11.03 -22.05
C ARG A 386 26.60 11.01 -23.53
N GLU A 387 27.33 9.99 -23.96
CA GLU A 387 27.73 9.81 -25.37
C GLU A 387 26.64 9.13 -26.19
N LEU A 388 25.64 8.51 -25.54
CA LEU A 388 24.58 7.73 -26.18
C LEU A 388 23.78 8.53 -27.24
N PRO A 389 23.30 9.76 -26.99
CA PRO A 389 22.59 10.53 -28.00
C PRO A 389 23.39 10.72 -29.30
N PHE A 390 24.69 10.97 -29.18
CA PHE A 390 25.57 11.16 -30.34
C PHE A 390 25.75 9.85 -31.13
N ARG A 391 25.97 8.73 -30.42
CA ARG A 391 26.08 7.40 -31.06
C ARG A 391 24.77 6.98 -31.72
N MET A 392 23.63 7.30 -31.11
CA MET A 392 22.31 7.03 -31.67
C MET A 392 22.05 7.81 -32.96
N VAL A 393 22.45 9.10 -33.03
CA VAL A 393 22.31 9.90 -34.26
C VAL A 393 23.12 9.32 -35.41
N VAL A 394 24.30 8.74 -35.12
CA VAL A 394 25.12 8.06 -36.13
C VAL A 394 24.46 6.77 -36.61
N ALA A 395 23.91 5.97 -35.69
CA ALA A 395 23.32 4.67 -36.01
C ALA A 395 21.90 4.73 -36.63
N LEU A 396 21.07 5.69 -36.21
CA LEU A 396 19.65 5.77 -36.61
C LEU A 396 19.38 6.77 -37.74
N SER A 397 20.41 7.48 -38.23
CA SER A 397 20.24 8.66 -39.09
C SER A 397 19.44 9.79 -38.40
N LYS A 398 18.94 10.79 -39.15
CA LYS A 398 18.18 11.92 -38.58
C LYS A 398 16.96 11.42 -37.79
N PRO A 399 16.63 12.02 -36.64
CA PRO A 399 15.45 11.65 -35.87
C PRO A 399 14.16 11.88 -36.68
N ASP A 400 13.21 10.96 -36.54
CA ASP A 400 11.91 10.98 -37.25
C ASP A 400 11.14 12.30 -37.02
N SER A 401 11.26 12.87 -35.83
CA SER A 401 10.73 14.18 -35.49
C SER A 401 11.56 14.89 -34.41
N HIS A 402 11.40 16.22 -34.31
CA HIS A 402 11.98 17.00 -33.20
C HIS A 402 11.41 16.56 -31.84
N GLU A 403 10.14 16.15 -31.81
CA GLU A 403 9.47 15.67 -30.60
C GLU A 403 10.08 14.34 -30.11
N ASP A 404 10.36 13.40 -31.02
CA ASP A 404 11.04 12.14 -30.69
C ASP A 404 12.46 12.40 -30.15
N LEU A 405 13.20 13.34 -30.74
CA LEU A 405 14.53 13.73 -30.25
C LEU A 405 14.46 14.29 -28.82
N VAL A 406 13.55 15.22 -28.55
CA VAL A 406 13.39 15.82 -27.21
C VAL A 406 13.00 14.76 -26.18
N ALA A 407 12.09 13.85 -26.54
CA ALA A 407 11.67 12.78 -25.65
C ALA A 407 12.79 11.77 -25.34
N VAL A 408 13.59 11.40 -26.33
CA VAL A 408 14.76 10.51 -26.17
C VAL A 408 15.82 11.16 -25.28
N VAL A 409 16.20 12.42 -25.54
CA VAL A 409 17.20 13.12 -24.72
C VAL A 409 16.71 13.25 -23.27
N SER A 410 15.44 13.62 -23.07
CA SER A 410 14.85 13.72 -21.73
C SER A 410 14.87 12.36 -21.01
N ALA A 411 14.55 11.27 -21.70
CA ALA A 411 14.58 9.92 -21.11
C ALA A 411 16.00 9.48 -20.73
N ILE A 412 17.02 9.87 -21.48
CA ILE A 412 18.44 9.61 -21.18
C ILE A 412 18.91 10.43 -19.98
N GLU A 413 18.49 11.69 -19.87
CA GLU A 413 18.78 12.55 -18.70
C GLU A 413 18.17 11.95 -17.42
N ILE A 414 16.89 11.58 -17.46
CA ILE A 414 16.21 10.90 -16.34
C ILE A 414 16.92 9.58 -16.00
N LEU A 415 17.33 8.82 -17.02
CA LEU A 415 18.05 7.55 -16.81
C LEU A 415 19.38 7.79 -16.08
N THR A 416 20.12 8.83 -16.48
CA THR A 416 21.39 9.22 -15.86
C THR A 416 21.20 9.55 -14.38
N ASP A 417 20.17 10.32 -14.04
CA ASP A 417 19.84 10.64 -12.64
C ASP A 417 19.46 9.38 -11.85
N CYS A 418 18.69 8.48 -12.47
CA CYS A 418 18.29 7.22 -11.85
C CYS A 418 19.49 6.31 -11.56
N TYR A 419 20.54 6.32 -12.39
CA TYR A 419 21.78 5.60 -12.11
C TYR A 419 22.52 6.13 -10.88
N VAL A 420 22.59 7.46 -10.71
CA VAL A 420 23.20 8.08 -9.53
C VAL A 420 22.45 7.68 -8.27
N VAL A 421 21.12 7.73 -8.32
CA VAL A 421 20.25 7.33 -7.20
C VAL A 421 20.40 5.84 -6.89
N SER A 422 20.45 5.01 -7.93
CA SER A 422 20.56 3.55 -7.80
C SER A 422 21.88 3.11 -7.15
N HIS A 423 22.94 3.90 -7.28
CA HIS A 423 24.26 3.65 -6.69
C HIS A 423 24.52 4.53 -5.46
N ALA A 424 23.48 4.87 -4.70
CA ALA A 424 23.65 5.57 -3.43
C ALA A 424 24.52 4.74 -2.45
N ALA A 425 25.16 5.42 -1.51
CA ALA A 425 26.26 4.86 -0.71
C ALA A 425 25.90 3.68 0.20
N ASP A 426 24.65 3.59 0.64
CA ASP A 426 24.16 2.73 1.73
C ASP A 426 22.98 1.85 1.24
N ASP A 427 23.18 1.06 0.18
CA ASP A 427 22.15 0.25 -0.50
C ASP A 427 22.19 -1.23 -0.09
N ASP A 428 22.20 -1.52 1.21
CA ASP A 428 22.34 -2.88 1.74
C ASP A 428 21.10 -3.76 1.47
N ASP A 429 19.91 -3.15 1.41
CA ASP A 429 18.62 -3.82 1.20
C ASP A 429 18.07 -3.67 -0.23
N GLY A 430 18.84 -3.06 -1.13
CA GLY A 430 18.42 -2.79 -2.51
C GLY A 430 17.35 -1.69 -2.63
N ALA A 431 17.10 -0.90 -1.58
CA ALA A 431 16.13 0.20 -1.64
C ALA A 431 16.51 1.27 -2.68
N ALA A 432 17.79 1.61 -2.80
CA ALA A 432 18.29 2.54 -3.80
C ALA A 432 18.25 1.91 -5.20
N ALA A 433 18.66 0.64 -5.34
CA ALA A 433 18.52 -0.13 -6.57
C ALA A 433 17.08 -0.10 -7.11
N TRP A 434 16.10 -0.40 -6.25
CA TRP A 434 14.68 -0.33 -6.60
C TRP A 434 14.23 1.10 -6.92
N LEU A 435 14.66 2.09 -6.14
CA LEU A 435 14.25 3.48 -6.35
C LEU A 435 14.72 3.99 -7.72
N GLY A 436 15.96 3.72 -8.13
CA GLY A 436 16.44 4.07 -9.45
C GLY A 436 15.65 3.38 -10.57
N LEU A 437 15.39 2.09 -10.42
CA LEU A 437 14.59 1.29 -11.36
C LEU A 437 13.16 1.85 -11.53
N GLU A 438 12.43 2.02 -10.43
CA GLU A 438 11.04 2.46 -10.41
C GLU A 438 10.88 3.93 -10.81
N CYS A 439 11.84 4.77 -10.42
CA CYS A 439 11.74 6.19 -10.70
C CYS A 439 11.83 6.49 -12.19
N TRP A 440 12.68 5.78 -12.95
CA TRP A 440 12.74 5.98 -14.38
C TRP A 440 11.36 5.74 -15.02
N LEU A 441 10.71 4.62 -14.67
CA LEU A 441 9.37 4.27 -15.15
C LEU A 441 8.31 5.31 -14.80
N ARG A 442 8.47 6.00 -13.67
CA ARG A 442 7.52 7.01 -13.19
C ARG A 442 7.68 8.36 -13.90
N GLU A 443 8.91 8.76 -14.18
CA GLU A 443 9.23 10.10 -14.71
C GLU A 443 9.31 10.12 -16.25
N LEU A 444 9.17 8.97 -16.92
CA LEU A 444 9.21 8.88 -18.39
C LEU A 444 8.22 9.83 -19.08
N PRO A 445 8.65 10.60 -20.10
CA PRO A 445 7.75 11.44 -20.88
C PRO A 445 6.61 10.62 -21.53
N PRO A 446 5.36 11.10 -21.57
CA PRO A 446 4.26 10.39 -22.23
C PRO A 446 4.55 10.05 -23.70
N HIS A 447 5.19 10.97 -24.43
CA HIS A 447 5.62 10.74 -25.82
C HIS A 447 6.63 9.60 -25.93
N PHE A 448 7.57 9.51 -25.00
CA PHE A 448 8.55 8.42 -24.97
C PHE A 448 7.91 7.07 -24.68
N ASN A 449 6.90 7.01 -23.79
CA ASN A 449 6.10 5.80 -23.59
C ASN A 449 5.40 5.37 -24.90
N ALA A 450 4.80 6.31 -25.62
CA ALA A 450 4.21 6.04 -26.93
C ALA A 450 5.27 5.60 -27.97
N MET A 451 6.53 6.05 -27.85
CA MET A 451 7.65 5.56 -28.67
C MET A 451 7.98 4.09 -28.39
N ILE A 452 7.94 3.65 -27.12
CA ILE A 452 8.15 2.24 -26.75
C ILE A 452 7.01 1.38 -27.31
N GLU A 453 5.76 1.82 -27.14
CA GLU A 453 4.58 1.08 -27.61
C GLU A 453 4.57 0.91 -29.14
N ARG A 454 5.01 1.93 -29.89
CA ARG A 454 5.19 1.84 -31.35
C ARG A 454 6.50 1.17 -31.79
N GLN A 455 7.30 0.66 -30.85
CA GLN A 455 8.58 -0.02 -31.11
C GLN A 455 9.61 0.84 -31.87
N ALA A 456 9.66 2.15 -31.60
CA ALA A 456 10.63 3.04 -32.24
C ALA A 456 12.06 2.64 -31.83
N PRO A 457 13.00 2.41 -32.78
CA PRO A 457 14.36 1.95 -32.48
C PRO A 457 15.09 2.82 -31.46
N ALA A 458 14.92 4.15 -31.53
CA ALA A 458 15.52 5.08 -30.57
C ALA A 458 15.07 4.83 -29.12
N ALA A 459 13.78 4.59 -28.91
CA ALA A 459 13.25 4.30 -27.59
C ALA A 459 13.66 2.91 -27.09
N LEU A 460 13.72 1.91 -27.98
CA LEU A 460 14.16 0.56 -27.64
C LEU A 460 15.64 0.51 -27.23
N ILE A 461 16.52 1.30 -27.88
CA ILE A 461 17.93 1.43 -27.46
C ILE A 461 18.00 1.97 -26.02
N VAL A 462 17.31 3.07 -25.73
CA VAL A 462 17.31 3.65 -24.38
C VAL A 462 16.69 2.69 -23.35
N LEU A 463 15.65 1.94 -23.72
CA LEU A 463 15.07 0.90 -22.87
C LEU A 463 16.07 -0.24 -22.58
N ALA A 464 16.89 -0.65 -23.56
CA ALA A 464 17.97 -1.60 -23.32
C ALA A 464 19.00 -1.05 -22.31
N HIS A 465 19.33 0.24 -22.39
CA HIS A 465 20.18 0.88 -21.37
C HIS A 465 19.50 1.02 -20.01
N TRP A 466 18.17 1.08 -19.91
CA TRP A 466 17.47 0.98 -18.63
C TRP A 466 17.58 -0.43 -18.01
N CYS A 467 17.72 -1.49 -18.82
CA CYS A 467 17.88 -2.85 -18.29
C CYS A 467 19.11 -3.06 -17.41
N GLN A 468 20.10 -2.16 -17.39
CA GLN A 468 21.20 -2.27 -16.40
C GLN A 468 20.75 -1.84 -15.00
N LEU A 469 19.79 -0.91 -14.87
CA LEU A 469 19.10 -0.66 -13.58
C LEU A 469 18.31 -1.89 -13.14
N VAL A 470 17.66 -2.58 -14.09
CA VAL A 470 16.97 -3.85 -13.83
C VAL A 470 17.96 -4.87 -13.30
N ARG A 471 19.06 -5.14 -14.03
CA ARG A 471 20.11 -6.09 -13.62
C ARG A 471 20.69 -5.79 -12.24
N ARG A 472 20.88 -4.51 -11.91
CA ARG A 472 21.26 -4.14 -10.55
C ARG A 472 20.20 -4.55 -9.52
N ALA A 473 18.93 -4.27 -9.77
CA ALA A 473 17.83 -4.68 -8.89
C ALA A 473 17.69 -6.22 -8.78
N GLU A 474 18.01 -6.98 -9.83
CA GLU A 474 17.97 -8.46 -9.82
C GLU A 474 18.86 -9.09 -8.74
N THR A 475 19.94 -8.39 -8.35
CA THR A 475 20.85 -8.87 -7.29
C THR A 475 20.18 -8.90 -5.91
N TYR A 476 19.16 -8.06 -5.70
CA TYR A 476 18.42 -7.94 -4.44
C TYR A 476 17.04 -8.62 -4.49
N PHE A 477 16.38 -8.59 -5.65
CA PHE A 477 14.99 -9.01 -5.79
C PHE A 477 14.85 -10.26 -6.66
N TRP A 478 14.63 -11.40 -6.03
CA TRP A 478 14.55 -12.71 -6.68
C TRP A 478 13.50 -12.79 -7.79
N PHE A 479 12.37 -12.09 -7.64
CA PHE A 479 11.27 -12.09 -8.62
C PHE A 479 11.57 -11.26 -9.88
N LEU A 480 12.67 -10.49 -9.89
CA LEU A 480 13.16 -9.78 -11.06
C LEU A 480 14.22 -10.57 -11.83
N ARG A 481 14.81 -11.63 -11.27
CA ARG A 481 15.96 -12.34 -11.87
C ARG A 481 15.69 -12.76 -13.31
N GLY A 482 16.60 -12.37 -14.21
CA GLY A 482 16.51 -12.64 -15.65
C GLY A 482 15.57 -11.70 -16.42
N LEU A 483 14.96 -10.70 -15.78
CA LEU A 483 14.07 -9.75 -16.44
C LEU A 483 14.82 -8.89 -17.46
N GLY A 484 15.97 -8.34 -17.08
CA GLY A 484 16.79 -7.50 -17.97
C GLY A 484 17.17 -8.23 -19.25
N ASP A 485 17.61 -9.48 -19.13
CA ASP A 485 17.98 -10.29 -20.29
C ASP A 485 16.77 -10.70 -21.14
N LYS A 486 15.60 -10.89 -20.53
CA LYS A 486 14.37 -11.16 -21.30
C LYS A 486 13.91 -9.93 -22.07
N VAL A 487 13.96 -8.75 -21.45
CA VAL A 487 13.63 -7.48 -22.11
C VAL A 487 14.60 -7.19 -23.26
N VAL A 488 15.92 -7.31 -23.02
CA VAL A 488 16.94 -7.08 -24.06
C VAL A 488 16.79 -8.06 -25.23
N ARG A 489 16.55 -9.35 -24.98
CA ARG A 489 16.26 -10.32 -26.06
C ARG A 489 14.99 -9.95 -26.84
N GLY A 490 13.94 -9.55 -26.14
CA GLY A 490 12.71 -9.06 -26.77
C GLY A 490 12.96 -7.84 -27.67
N ILE A 491 13.82 -6.91 -27.24
CA ILE A 491 14.23 -5.75 -28.03
C ILE A 491 15.02 -6.17 -29.27
N LEU A 492 16.02 -7.05 -29.13
CA LEU A 492 16.85 -7.55 -30.23
C LEU A 492 16.02 -8.24 -31.32
N ASN A 493 14.92 -8.90 -30.95
CA ASN A 493 13.99 -9.51 -31.89
C ASN A 493 13.08 -8.50 -32.63
N GLN A 494 12.98 -7.27 -32.13
CA GLN A 494 12.08 -6.23 -32.67
C GLN A 494 12.80 -5.16 -33.49
N VAL A 495 14.10 -4.94 -33.25
CA VAL A 495 14.88 -3.95 -33.99
C VAL A 495 15.32 -4.48 -35.36
N PRO A 496 15.50 -3.58 -36.36
CA PRO A 496 16.07 -3.96 -37.65
C PRO A 496 17.42 -4.68 -37.51
N ASP A 497 17.74 -5.55 -38.47
CA ASP A 497 19.02 -6.25 -38.57
C ASP A 497 20.15 -5.29 -39.01
N ASP A 498 20.44 -4.29 -38.18
CA ASP A 498 21.50 -3.31 -38.36
C ASP A 498 22.56 -3.52 -37.28
N ALA A 499 23.80 -3.75 -37.71
CA ALA A 499 24.93 -4.02 -36.83
C ALA A 499 25.19 -2.87 -35.84
N SER A 500 24.99 -1.62 -36.25
CA SER A 500 25.22 -0.42 -35.43
C SER A 500 24.18 -0.32 -34.31
N ILE A 501 22.91 -0.61 -34.63
CA ILE A 501 21.81 -0.61 -33.64
C ILE A 501 22.01 -1.73 -32.63
N ARG A 502 22.37 -2.93 -33.11
CA ARG A 502 22.64 -4.08 -32.24
C ARG A 502 23.84 -3.85 -31.34
N GLU A 503 24.91 -3.24 -31.85
CA GLU A 503 26.08 -2.87 -31.04
C GLU A 503 25.69 -1.93 -29.88
N LEU A 504 24.81 -0.95 -30.12
CA LEU A 504 24.32 -0.06 -29.07
C LEU A 504 23.53 -0.80 -27.99
N ILE A 505 22.69 -1.75 -28.39
CA ILE A 505 21.92 -2.58 -27.46
C ILE A 505 22.84 -3.52 -26.69
N GLU A 506 23.80 -4.15 -27.35
CA GLU A 506 24.72 -5.10 -26.70
C GLU A 506 25.74 -4.42 -25.78
N ALA A 507 26.11 -3.17 -26.05
CA ALA A 507 26.99 -2.39 -25.18
C ALA A 507 26.47 -2.27 -23.74
N CYS A 508 25.15 -2.39 -23.52
CA CYS A 508 24.58 -2.39 -22.17
C CYS A 508 24.88 -3.68 -21.38
N ARG A 509 25.26 -4.78 -22.05
CA ARG A 509 25.53 -6.09 -21.42
C ARG A 509 26.92 -6.17 -20.77
N GLY A 510 27.92 -5.51 -21.33
CA GLY A 510 29.32 -5.60 -20.88
C GLY A 510 29.72 -4.63 -19.75
N SER A 511 28.84 -3.71 -19.32
CA SER A 511 29.21 -2.61 -18.40
C SER A 511 29.04 -2.94 -16.90
N LEU A 512 28.80 -4.20 -16.53
CA LEU A 512 28.57 -4.65 -15.14
C LEU A 512 29.60 -5.67 -14.62
N GLU A 513 30.60 -6.05 -15.43
CA GLU A 513 31.66 -7.00 -15.04
C GLU A 513 32.96 -6.33 -14.54
N GLU A 514 32.97 -5.00 -14.41
CA GLU A 514 33.99 -4.21 -13.69
C GLU A 514 33.41 -3.64 -12.40
#